data_AF-A0A950H0Y5-F1
#
_entry.id   AF-A0A950H0Y5-F1
#
_cell.length_a   1.000
_cell.length_b   1.000
_cell.length_c   1.000
_cell.angle_alpha   90.00
_cell.angle_beta   90.00
_cell.angle_gamma   90.00
#
_symmetry.space_group_name_H-M   'P 1'
#
loop_
_entity.id
_entity.type
_entity.pdbx_description
1 polymer ?
#
loop_
_entity_poly.entity_id
_entity_poly.type
_entity_poly.pdbx_seq_one_letter_code
_entity_poly.pdbx_strand_id
1 'polypeptide(L)'
;MTVGAADHRSDAPIEAFAAALAGLPKMTPVRLSRLLDGFDPPTAWRALGAGVHPADPERRFRSAARATDVTEVYETYRRAGVSVLRRDAVGYPARLLGDAGQPAVLFALGDPSRFDGLPSAALVGTRSATPYGRDVAAELGRELSADGVAVVSGLARGIDGAAHTGVVRRPAGGGPPVAVAGTGLDVVYPPQHAELWRTVAARGAVLSESPLGTHPRRGVFPARNRIIAALADVVVVVECHPQGGSLYTAEAAARRGIPVGAVPGSVRSPASAGCNALLVDGCFPVRDSADVVAAIELARADSVSFPGPRRRPPRGSEPSSVGPGPCPTPGRPPRPLPASEEHRRVWEAVDEHPTGLETILLRTGLSVSAVALSCEELLSQGHLRGGRGWWCRA
;
A
#
# COMPACT_ATOMS: atom_id res chain seq x y z
N MET A 1 14.36 -48.56 31.01
CA MET A 1 13.56 -47.33 31.09
C MET A 1 14.31 -46.22 30.40
N THR A 2 13.92 -45.91 29.17
CA THR A 2 14.35 -44.70 28.46
C THR A 2 13.08 -44.18 27.82
N VAL A 3 12.40 -43.32 28.58
CA VAL A 3 11.19 -42.64 28.12
C VAL A 3 11.63 -41.76 26.96
N GLY A 4 11.11 -42.06 25.77
CA GLY A 4 11.36 -41.29 24.56
C GLY A 4 10.98 -39.84 24.78
N ALA A 5 11.86 -38.93 24.37
CA ALA A 5 11.53 -37.53 24.24
C ALA A 5 10.33 -37.43 23.28
N ALA A 6 9.16 -37.12 23.82
CA ALA A 6 7.95 -36.90 23.05
C ALA A 6 8.21 -35.79 22.03
N ASP A 7 7.85 -36.06 20.77
CA ASP A 7 7.94 -35.12 19.66
C ASP A 7 6.89 -34.02 19.82
N HIS A 8 7.10 -33.11 20.78
CA HIS A 8 6.23 -31.97 21.10
C HIS A 8 6.11 -30.95 19.95
N ARG A 9 6.74 -31.17 18.79
CA ARG A 9 6.66 -30.29 17.61
C ARG A 9 5.41 -30.53 16.76
N SER A 10 4.65 -31.60 17.04
CA SER A 10 3.52 -32.04 16.22
C SER A 10 2.14 -31.45 16.62
N ASP A 11 2.01 -30.85 17.81
CA ASP A 11 0.75 -30.33 18.37
C ASP A 11 0.64 -28.79 18.39
N ALA A 12 1.59 -28.06 17.79
CA ALA A 12 1.51 -26.60 17.75
C ALA A 12 0.30 -26.12 16.92
N PRO A 13 -0.42 -25.06 17.35
CA PRO A 13 -1.56 -24.55 16.60
C PRO A 13 -1.12 -24.05 15.23
N ILE A 14 -2.03 -24.06 14.25
CA ILE A 14 -1.75 -23.64 12.87
C ILE A 14 -1.22 -22.19 12.78
N GLU A 15 -1.65 -21.33 13.71
CA GLU A 15 -1.19 -19.96 13.91
C GLU A 15 0.30 -19.88 14.28
N ALA A 16 0.83 -20.86 15.01
CA ALA A 16 2.24 -20.92 15.40
C ALA A 16 3.14 -21.00 14.16
N PHE A 17 2.78 -21.89 13.23
CA PHE A 17 3.49 -22.04 11.96
C PHE A 17 3.35 -20.80 11.08
N ALA A 18 2.17 -20.17 11.05
CA ALA A 18 1.95 -18.94 10.28
C ALA A 18 2.82 -17.77 10.80
N ALA A 19 2.88 -17.58 12.11
CA ALA A 19 3.73 -16.58 12.74
C ALA A 19 5.22 -16.86 12.49
N ALA A 20 5.65 -18.12 12.63
CA ALA A 20 7.03 -18.52 12.38
C ALA A 20 7.45 -18.31 10.92
N LEU A 21 6.60 -18.65 9.94
CA LEU A 21 6.83 -18.39 8.52
C LEU A 21 7.01 -16.90 8.25
N ALA A 22 6.13 -16.06 8.80
CA ALA A 22 6.20 -14.61 8.64
C ALA A 22 7.48 -14.02 9.28
N GLY A 23 7.95 -14.59 10.39
CA GLY A 23 9.15 -14.18 11.12
C GLY A 23 10.48 -14.64 10.50
N LEU A 24 10.47 -15.43 9.43
CA LEU A 24 11.71 -15.93 8.82
C LEU A 24 12.61 -14.77 8.33
N PRO A 25 13.95 -14.92 8.40
CA PRO A 25 14.88 -13.87 7.98
C PRO A 25 14.68 -13.45 6.53
N LYS A 26 14.63 -12.14 6.25
CA LYS A 26 14.41 -11.58 4.90
C LYS A 26 13.07 -12.00 4.27
N MET A 27 12.10 -12.44 5.06
CA MET A 27 10.74 -12.67 4.60
C MET A 27 10.11 -11.36 4.10
N THR A 28 9.32 -11.45 3.04
CA THR A 28 8.52 -10.34 2.53
C THR A 28 7.08 -10.81 2.35
N PRO A 29 6.08 -9.91 2.34
CA PRO A 29 4.68 -10.30 2.12
C PRO A 29 4.46 -11.13 0.85
N VAL A 30 5.13 -10.76 -0.25
CA VAL A 30 5.05 -11.48 -1.52
C VAL A 30 5.65 -12.88 -1.41
N ARG A 31 6.80 -13.03 -0.72
CA ARG A 31 7.41 -14.35 -0.50
C ARG A 31 6.56 -15.22 0.40
N LEU A 32 6.04 -14.66 1.49
CA LEU A 32 5.15 -15.37 2.40
C LEU A 32 3.89 -15.86 1.68
N SER A 33 3.29 -15.02 0.83
CA SER A 33 2.13 -15.42 0.03
C SER A 33 2.46 -16.54 -0.97
N ARG A 34 3.67 -16.58 -1.55
CA ARG A 34 4.12 -17.67 -2.43
C ARG A 34 4.41 -18.96 -1.68
N LEU A 35 4.87 -18.87 -0.42
CA LEU A 35 5.08 -20.04 0.43
C LEU A 35 3.76 -20.67 0.88
N LEU A 36 2.71 -19.86 1.02
CA LEU A 36 1.38 -20.33 1.41
C LEU A 36 0.44 -20.58 0.22
N ASP A 37 0.96 -20.50 -1.01
CA ASP A 37 0.17 -20.72 -2.22
C ASP A 37 -0.04 -22.22 -2.44
N GLY A 38 -1.25 -22.72 -2.14
CA GLY A 38 -1.57 -24.15 -2.19
C GLY A 38 -1.06 -24.95 -0.98
N PHE A 39 -0.56 -24.28 0.06
CA PHE A 39 -0.08 -24.93 1.30
C PHE A 39 -0.72 -24.31 2.53
N ASP A 40 -1.14 -25.15 3.48
CA ASP A 40 -1.38 -24.68 4.84
C ASP A 40 -0.03 -24.37 5.55
N PRO A 41 -0.02 -23.52 6.59
CA PRO A 41 1.22 -23.14 7.28
C PRO A 41 2.06 -24.32 7.80
N PRO A 42 1.49 -25.38 8.42
CA PRO A 42 2.26 -26.52 8.91
C PRO A 42 2.92 -27.29 7.77
N THR A 43 2.22 -27.51 6.65
CA THR A 43 2.79 -28.23 5.50
C THR A 43 3.88 -27.39 4.82
N ALA A 44 3.66 -26.09 4.64
CA ALA A 44 4.69 -25.18 4.12
C ALA A 44 5.96 -25.19 5.01
N TRP A 45 5.78 -25.12 6.33
CA TRP A 45 6.90 -25.15 7.29
C TRP A 45 7.70 -26.45 7.21
N ARG A 46 7.01 -27.61 7.21
CA ARG A 46 7.66 -28.92 7.07
C ARG A 46 8.40 -29.05 5.73
N ALA A 47 7.81 -28.58 4.63
CA ALA A 47 8.44 -28.58 3.32
C ALA A 47 9.71 -27.71 3.26
N LEU A 48 9.71 -26.55 3.93
CA LEU A 48 10.92 -25.73 4.09
C LEU A 48 11.99 -26.43 4.92
N GLY A 49 11.62 -27.04 6.04
CA GLY A 49 12.55 -27.81 6.88
C GLY A 49 13.17 -29.03 6.15
N ALA A 50 12.40 -29.68 5.28
CA ALA A 50 12.88 -30.74 4.41
C ALA A 50 13.75 -30.21 3.25
N GLY A 51 13.52 -28.97 2.81
CA GLY A 51 14.21 -28.35 1.67
C GLY A 51 13.61 -28.75 0.32
N VAL A 52 12.30 -28.99 0.29
CA VAL A 52 11.54 -29.44 -0.88
C VAL A 52 10.44 -28.45 -1.31
N HIS A 53 10.35 -27.30 -0.64
CA HIS A 53 9.31 -26.31 -0.94
C HIS A 53 9.53 -25.69 -2.33
N PRO A 54 8.55 -25.72 -3.24
CA PRO A 54 8.72 -25.28 -4.63
C PRO A 54 9.05 -23.78 -4.74
N ALA A 55 8.48 -22.95 -3.86
CA ALA A 55 8.79 -21.51 -3.78
C ALA A 55 10.11 -21.16 -3.04
N ASP A 56 10.89 -22.14 -2.59
CA ASP A 56 12.26 -21.94 -2.04
C ASP A 56 13.26 -22.96 -2.64
N PRO A 57 13.49 -22.94 -3.97
CA PRO A 57 14.34 -23.93 -4.64
C PRO A 57 15.81 -23.88 -4.18
N GLU A 58 16.27 -22.69 -3.77
CA GLU A 58 17.61 -22.46 -3.22
C GLU A 58 17.71 -22.78 -1.72
N ARG A 59 16.62 -23.24 -1.08
CA ARG A 59 16.58 -23.67 0.33
C ARG A 59 17.03 -22.57 1.29
N ARG A 60 16.76 -21.31 0.95
CA ARG A 60 17.19 -20.12 1.70
C ARG A 60 16.68 -20.12 3.13
N PHE A 61 15.50 -20.70 3.36
CA PHE A 61 14.86 -20.70 4.69
C PHE A 61 15.05 -22.01 5.46
N ARG A 62 15.61 -23.06 4.85
CA ARG A 62 15.73 -24.40 5.46
C ARG A 62 16.45 -24.38 6.80
N SER A 63 17.58 -23.68 6.88
CA SER A 63 18.36 -23.60 8.13
C SER A 63 17.57 -22.91 9.24
N ALA A 64 16.97 -21.76 8.91
CA ALA A 64 16.14 -21.01 9.85
C ALA A 64 14.92 -21.82 10.32
N ALA A 65 14.19 -22.46 9.40
CA ALA A 65 13.02 -23.28 9.73
C ALA A 65 13.37 -24.48 10.64
N ARG A 66 14.57 -25.06 10.52
CA ARG A 66 15.04 -26.15 11.40
C ARG A 66 15.45 -25.66 12.79
N ALA A 67 15.97 -24.44 12.87
CA ALA A 67 16.46 -23.84 14.10
C ALA A 67 15.35 -23.17 14.92
N THR A 68 14.23 -22.78 14.30
CA THR A 68 13.12 -22.11 14.96
C THR A 68 12.19 -23.11 15.64
N ASP A 69 11.92 -22.89 16.93
CA ASP A 69 10.83 -23.53 17.66
C ASP A 69 9.53 -22.73 17.44
N VAL A 70 8.57 -23.34 16.73
CA VAL A 70 7.30 -22.70 16.40
C VAL A 70 6.42 -22.46 17.62
N THR A 71 6.53 -23.31 18.65
CA THR A 71 5.76 -23.19 19.88
C THR A 71 6.26 -21.99 20.69
N GLU A 72 7.59 -21.83 20.81
CA GLU A 72 8.19 -20.68 21.48
C GLU A 72 7.85 -19.35 20.77
N VAL A 73 7.87 -19.35 19.43
CA VAL A 73 7.44 -18.20 18.63
C VAL A 73 5.99 -17.84 18.97
N TYR A 74 5.07 -18.80 18.95
CA TYR A 74 3.66 -18.54 19.22
C TYR A 74 3.42 -18.04 20.64
N GLU A 75 4.09 -18.61 21.64
CA GLU A 75 3.99 -18.14 23.02
C GLU A 75 4.48 -16.69 23.18
N THR A 76 5.40 -16.22 22.34
CA THR A 76 5.80 -14.81 22.29
C THR A 76 4.67 -13.89 21.82
N TYR A 77 3.92 -14.32 20.81
CA TYR A 77 2.71 -13.59 20.36
C TYR A 77 1.62 -13.59 21.42
N ARG A 78 1.36 -14.73 22.07
CA ARG A 78 0.38 -14.85 23.15
C ARG A 78 0.72 -13.94 24.34
N ARG A 79 1.98 -13.95 24.78
CA ARG A 79 2.46 -13.07 25.87
C ARG A 79 2.34 -11.58 25.52
N ALA A 80 2.51 -11.23 24.25
CA ALA A 80 2.30 -9.86 23.75
C ALA A 80 0.83 -9.48 23.57
N GLY A 81 -0.12 -10.41 23.78
CA GLY A 81 -1.55 -10.19 23.52
C GLY A 81 -1.89 -10.04 22.03
N VAL A 82 -1.02 -10.53 21.14
CA VAL A 82 -1.16 -10.38 19.70
C VAL A 82 -1.73 -11.66 19.10
N SER A 83 -2.87 -11.52 18.44
CA SER A 83 -3.50 -12.58 17.66
C SER A 83 -2.83 -12.72 16.29
N VAL A 84 -2.72 -13.95 15.81
CA VAL A 84 -2.19 -14.28 14.48
C VAL A 84 -3.37 -14.71 13.62
N LEU A 85 -3.70 -13.92 12.60
CA LEU A 85 -4.86 -14.11 11.75
C LEU A 85 -4.39 -14.61 10.38
N ARG A 86 -4.95 -15.74 9.97
CA ARG A 86 -4.73 -16.33 8.65
C ARG A 86 -5.92 -15.98 7.75
N ARG A 87 -5.73 -15.97 6.44
CA ARG A 87 -6.79 -15.59 5.47
C ARG A 87 -8.06 -16.43 5.57
N ASP A 88 -7.94 -17.67 6.02
CA ASP A 88 -9.01 -18.66 6.20
C ASP A 88 -9.52 -18.73 7.64
N ALA A 89 -8.97 -17.92 8.56
CA ALA A 89 -9.37 -17.90 9.96
C ALA A 89 -10.54 -16.95 10.20
N VAL A 90 -11.44 -17.36 11.11
CA VAL A 90 -12.48 -16.50 11.66
C VAL A 90 -11.82 -15.29 12.34
N GLY A 91 -12.26 -14.08 11.99
CA GLY A 91 -11.70 -12.82 12.51
C GLY A 91 -10.64 -12.16 11.61
N TYR A 92 -10.26 -12.78 10.48
CA TYR A 92 -9.56 -12.07 9.42
C TYR A 92 -10.52 -11.07 8.74
N PRO A 93 -10.14 -9.78 8.59
CA PRO A 93 -11.07 -8.78 8.06
C PRO A 93 -11.61 -9.14 6.68
N ALA A 94 -12.93 -9.26 6.56
CA ALA A 94 -13.56 -9.77 5.34
C ALA A 94 -13.23 -8.90 4.10
N ARG A 95 -13.07 -7.59 4.29
CA ARG A 95 -12.70 -6.62 3.24
C ARG A 95 -11.33 -6.85 2.60
N LEU A 96 -10.44 -7.57 3.29
CA LEU A 96 -9.14 -7.91 2.76
C LEU A 96 -9.18 -9.19 1.91
N LEU A 97 -10.25 -10.00 2.00
CA LEU A 97 -10.36 -11.22 1.22
C LEU A 97 -10.58 -10.90 -0.25
N GLY A 98 -9.76 -11.49 -1.12
CA GLY A 98 -9.80 -11.25 -2.56
C GLY A 98 -9.06 -9.99 -3.02
N ASP A 99 -8.58 -9.15 -2.11
CA ASP A 99 -7.76 -7.99 -2.47
C ASP A 99 -6.42 -8.44 -3.08
N ALA A 100 -5.96 -7.79 -4.15
CA ALA A 100 -4.65 -8.10 -4.76
C ALA A 100 -3.47 -7.90 -3.79
N GLY A 101 -3.66 -7.08 -2.76
CA GLY A 101 -2.72 -6.87 -1.67
C GLY A 101 -2.99 -7.70 -0.43
N GLN A 102 -3.92 -8.66 -0.40
CA GLN A 102 -4.31 -9.33 0.84
C GLN A 102 -3.12 -9.93 1.64
N PRO A 103 -2.91 -9.53 2.91
CA PRO A 103 -1.88 -10.13 3.75
C PRO A 103 -2.06 -11.65 3.90
N ALA A 104 -0.99 -12.42 3.76
CA ALA A 104 -1.03 -13.87 3.98
C ALA A 104 -1.24 -14.23 5.46
N VAL A 105 -0.63 -13.43 6.32
CA VAL A 105 -0.79 -13.46 7.77
C VAL A 105 -0.93 -12.02 8.21
N LEU A 106 -1.92 -11.75 9.06
CA LEU A 106 -2.16 -10.46 9.67
C LEU A 106 -2.09 -10.61 11.19
N PHE A 107 -1.38 -9.72 11.85
CA PHE A 107 -1.29 -9.68 13.31
C PHE A 107 -2.26 -8.63 13.84
N ALA A 108 -2.92 -8.93 14.95
CA ALA A 108 -3.90 -8.03 15.56
C ALA A 108 -3.69 -7.91 17.06
N LEU A 109 -3.72 -6.66 17.54
CA LEU A 109 -3.83 -6.30 18.95
C LEU A 109 -5.20 -5.65 19.15
N GLY A 110 -5.99 -6.14 20.09
CA GLY A 110 -7.42 -5.79 20.19
C GLY A 110 -8.29 -6.77 19.42
N ASP A 111 -9.47 -6.32 19.01
CA ASP A 111 -10.52 -7.18 18.44
C ASP A 111 -10.98 -6.65 17.06
N PRO A 112 -10.47 -7.24 15.96
CA PRO A 112 -10.85 -6.86 14.60
C PRO A 112 -12.33 -7.09 14.28
N SER A 113 -13.01 -8.02 14.96
CA SER A 113 -14.41 -8.32 14.67
C SER A 113 -15.34 -7.13 14.94
N ARG A 114 -14.88 -6.15 15.75
CA ARG A 114 -15.63 -4.94 16.10
C ARG A 114 -15.93 -4.03 14.91
N PHE A 115 -15.15 -4.11 13.83
CA PHE A 115 -15.35 -3.27 12.66
C PHE A 115 -15.84 -4.04 11.42
N ASP A 116 -15.86 -5.38 11.49
CA ASP A 116 -16.37 -6.19 10.39
C ASP A 116 -17.86 -5.89 10.14
N GLY A 117 -18.23 -5.70 8.87
CA GLY A 117 -19.59 -5.34 8.46
C GLY A 117 -19.96 -3.86 8.61
N LEU A 118 -19.24 -3.09 9.44
CA LEU A 118 -19.52 -1.68 9.64
C LEU A 118 -19.14 -0.82 8.41
N PRO A 119 -19.79 0.34 8.23
CA PRO A 119 -19.28 1.43 7.40
C PRO A 119 -17.87 1.81 7.84
N SER A 120 -16.94 2.06 6.91
CA SER A 120 -15.57 2.43 7.28
C SER A 120 -14.98 3.57 6.43
N ALA A 121 -14.27 4.49 7.08
CA ALA A 121 -13.58 5.61 6.44
C ALA A 121 -12.11 5.62 6.83
N ALA A 122 -11.22 5.68 5.83
CA ALA A 122 -9.81 5.90 6.08
C ALA A 122 -9.49 7.40 6.09
N LEU A 123 -9.00 7.91 7.22
CA LEU A 123 -8.54 9.30 7.34
C LEU A 123 -7.00 9.34 7.30
N VAL A 124 -6.44 9.95 6.26
CA VAL A 124 -4.98 9.96 6.02
C VAL A 124 -4.46 11.34 5.68
N GLY A 125 -3.17 11.58 5.93
CA GLY A 125 -2.54 12.83 5.52
C GLY A 125 -1.08 12.98 5.95
N THR A 126 -0.63 14.24 5.97
CA THR A 126 0.75 14.59 6.29
C THR A 126 1.10 14.29 7.75
N ARG A 127 2.36 13.87 7.96
CA ARG A 127 2.94 13.69 9.30
C ARG A 127 3.24 15.02 10.00
N SER A 128 3.35 16.08 9.22
CA SER A 128 3.61 17.45 9.66
C SER A 128 2.37 18.31 9.45
N ALA A 129 1.23 17.83 9.97
CA ALA A 129 -0.06 18.51 9.83
C ALA A 129 -0.05 19.88 10.50
N THR A 130 -0.76 20.84 9.90
CA THR A 130 -1.04 22.15 10.49
C THR A 130 -2.03 22.00 11.65
N PRO A 131 -2.19 23.03 12.52
CA PRO A 131 -3.26 23.03 13.52
C PRO A 131 -4.63 22.78 12.87
N TYR A 132 -4.94 23.49 11.78
CA TYR A 132 -6.15 23.29 10.99
C TYR A 132 -6.34 21.83 10.57
N GLY A 133 -5.34 21.21 9.95
CA GLY A 133 -5.45 19.82 9.51
C GLY A 133 -5.67 18.83 10.67
N ARG A 134 -5.05 19.07 11.83
CA ARG A 134 -5.28 18.26 13.03
C ARG A 134 -6.69 18.43 13.59
N ASP A 135 -7.19 19.66 13.62
CA ASP A 135 -8.53 19.95 14.13
C ASP A 135 -9.59 19.29 13.23
N VAL A 136 -9.48 19.45 11.91
CA VAL A 136 -10.38 18.80 10.94
C VAL A 136 -10.29 17.27 11.04
N ALA A 137 -9.08 16.69 11.13
CA ALA A 137 -8.94 15.25 11.26
C ALA A 137 -9.57 14.72 12.56
N ALA A 138 -9.36 15.42 13.68
CA ALA A 138 -9.94 15.05 14.95
C ALA A 138 -11.47 15.21 14.95
N GLU A 139 -11.99 16.24 14.31
CA GLU A 139 -13.43 16.47 14.14
C GLU A 139 -14.08 15.38 13.28
N LEU A 140 -13.53 15.09 12.10
CA LEU A 140 -14.01 14.01 11.24
C LEU A 140 -13.94 12.66 11.96
N GLY A 141 -12.83 12.34 12.63
CA GLY A 141 -12.69 11.11 13.40
C GLY A 141 -13.71 11.01 14.54
N ARG A 142 -14.01 12.13 15.20
CA ARG A 142 -15.03 12.23 16.24
C ARG A 142 -16.42 12.00 15.66
N GLU A 143 -16.80 12.68 14.60
CA GLU A 143 -18.17 12.65 14.07
C GLU A 143 -18.49 11.35 13.34
N LEU A 144 -17.61 10.89 12.46
CA LEU A 144 -17.81 9.63 11.72
C LEU A 144 -18.05 8.45 12.65
N SER A 145 -17.23 8.36 13.70
CA SER A 145 -17.40 7.29 14.66
C SER A 145 -18.65 7.50 15.53
N ALA A 146 -19.19 8.72 15.69
CA ALA A 146 -20.49 8.94 16.33
C ALA A 146 -21.62 8.38 15.46
N ASP A 147 -21.48 8.46 14.14
CA ASP A 147 -22.39 7.89 13.15
C ASP A 147 -22.18 6.39 12.91
N GLY A 148 -21.43 5.70 13.79
CA GLY A 148 -21.18 4.26 13.68
C GLY A 148 -20.13 3.87 12.64
N VAL A 149 -19.45 4.82 12.00
CA VAL A 149 -18.41 4.55 11.00
C VAL A 149 -17.08 4.18 11.68
N ALA A 150 -16.51 3.04 11.31
CA ALA A 150 -15.17 2.65 11.73
C ALA A 150 -14.11 3.56 11.09
N VAL A 151 -13.25 4.18 11.91
CA VAL A 151 -12.22 5.11 11.43
C VAL A 151 -10.90 4.37 11.30
N VAL A 152 -10.45 4.19 10.06
CA VAL A 152 -9.21 3.49 9.71
C VAL A 152 -8.08 4.50 9.54
N SER A 153 -6.94 4.29 10.19
CA SER A 153 -5.75 5.10 9.92
C SER A 153 -4.45 4.38 10.31
N GLY A 154 -3.33 5.09 10.25
CA GLY A 154 -2.00 4.52 10.37
C GLY A 154 -1.26 4.78 11.67
N LEU A 155 -1.88 5.41 12.68
CA LEU A 155 -1.24 5.87 13.91
C LEU A 155 0.02 6.75 13.73
N ALA A 156 0.31 7.23 12.52
CA ALA A 156 1.44 8.14 12.30
C ALA A 156 1.21 9.49 13.01
N ARG A 157 2.27 10.30 13.14
CA ARG A 157 2.13 11.70 13.58
C ARG A 157 1.20 12.47 12.64
N GLY A 158 0.68 13.61 13.08
CA GLY A 158 -0.13 14.49 12.26
C GLY A 158 -1.55 13.96 12.09
N ILE A 159 -2.02 13.85 10.85
CA ILE A 159 -3.42 13.53 10.53
C ILE A 159 -3.86 12.19 11.12
N ASP A 160 -3.08 11.12 10.94
CA ASP A 160 -3.46 9.79 11.43
C ASP A 160 -3.68 9.77 12.96
N GLY A 161 -2.79 10.39 13.71
CA GLY A 161 -2.90 10.51 15.17
C GLY A 161 -4.08 11.38 15.59
N ALA A 162 -4.32 12.49 14.90
CA ALA A 162 -5.42 13.39 15.18
C ALA A 162 -6.78 12.72 14.92
N ALA A 163 -6.92 11.98 13.81
CA ALA A 163 -8.11 11.20 13.49
C ALA A 163 -8.45 10.20 14.59
N HIS A 164 -7.48 9.37 15.01
CA HIS A 164 -7.71 8.44 16.12
C HIS A 164 -7.95 9.15 17.45
N THR A 165 -7.30 10.28 17.70
CA THR A 165 -7.55 11.10 18.90
C THR A 165 -9.00 11.56 18.96
N GLY A 166 -9.57 11.99 17.83
CA GLY A 166 -10.98 12.34 17.69
C GLY A 166 -11.92 11.21 18.10
N VAL A 167 -11.63 10.00 17.63
CA VAL A 167 -12.40 8.78 17.95
C VAL A 167 -12.33 8.46 19.44
N VAL A 168 -11.13 8.40 20.03
CA VAL A 168 -10.95 7.93 21.42
C VAL A 168 -11.38 8.93 22.48
N ARG A 169 -11.48 10.22 22.14
CA ARG A 169 -11.99 11.25 23.06
C ARG A 169 -13.49 11.11 23.33
N ARG A 170 -14.23 10.41 22.47
CA ARG A 170 -15.64 10.15 22.71
C ARG A 170 -15.84 9.02 23.72
N PRO A 171 -17.00 8.95 24.40
CA PRO A 171 -17.41 7.75 25.10
C PRO A 171 -17.44 6.54 24.15
N ALA A 172 -17.26 5.34 24.70
CA ALA A 172 -17.46 4.11 23.93
C ALA A 172 -18.94 3.99 23.48
N GLY A 173 -19.20 3.32 22.34
CA GLY A 173 -20.56 3.11 21.82
C GLY A 173 -20.83 3.61 20.40
N GLY A 174 -19.79 3.89 19.61
CA GLY A 174 -19.89 4.20 18.18
C GLY A 174 -18.93 3.35 17.33
N GLY A 175 -18.65 3.78 16.10
CA GLY A 175 -17.74 3.09 15.20
C GLY A 175 -16.32 3.01 15.79
N PRO A 176 -15.66 1.84 15.75
CA PRO A 176 -14.38 1.66 16.43
C PRO A 176 -13.20 2.34 15.69
N PRO A 177 -12.11 2.68 16.40
CA PRO A 177 -10.86 3.03 15.75
C PRO A 177 -10.13 1.77 15.26
N VAL A 178 -9.65 1.79 14.02
CA VAL A 178 -8.87 0.69 13.43
C VAL A 178 -7.54 1.26 12.95
N ALA A 179 -6.46 0.89 13.60
CA ALA A 179 -5.12 1.26 13.15
C ALA A 179 -4.50 0.14 12.33
N VAL A 180 -3.74 0.49 11.30
CA VAL A 180 -2.84 -0.45 10.64
C VAL A 180 -1.43 0.05 10.89
N ALA A 181 -0.54 -0.70 11.52
CA ALA A 181 0.84 -0.34 11.79
C ALA A 181 1.81 -0.84 10.71
N GLY A 182 2.94 -0.14 10.55
CA GLY A 182 4.05 -0.59 9.69
C GLY A 182 5.10 -1.42 10.43
N THR A 183 5.04 -1.44 11.76
CA THR A 183 5.98 -2.11 12.66
C THR A 183 5.36 -3.39 13.22
N GLY A 184 6.19 -4.21 13.90
CA GLY A 184 5.67 -5.25 14.78
C GLY A 184 4.80 -4.63 15.87
N LEU A 185 3.78 -5.33 16.33
CA LEU A 185 2.80 -4.78 17.28
C LEU A 185 3.35 -4.61 18.71
N ASP A 186 4.55 -5.13 18.97
CA ASP A 186 5.39 -4.89 20.14
C ASP A 186 6.27 -3.64 20.02
N VAL A 187 6.41 -3.07 18.81
CA VAL A 187 7.22 -1.88 18.54
C VAL A 187 6.31 -0.69 18.22
N VAL A 188 5.94 0.06 19.25
CA VAL A 188 5.13 1.28 19.12
C VAL A 188 5.88 2.35 18.33
N TYR A 189 5.28 2.81 17.23
CA TYR A 189 5.83 3.91 16.43
C TYR A 189 4.71 4.82 15.90
N PRO A 190 4.79 6.15 16.14
CA PRO A 190 5.84 6.85 16.88
C PRO A 190 5.71 6.62 18.42
N PRO A 191 6.80 6.67 19.20
CA PRO A 191 6.76 6.38 20.65
C PRO A 191 5.79 7.27 21.45
N GLN A 192 5.69 8.53 21.05
CA GLN A 192 4.75 9.53 21.60
C GLN A 192 3.27 9.13 21.49
N HIS A 193 2.91 8.17 20.63
CA HIS A 193 1.53 7.67 20.51
C HIS A 193 1.28 6.40 21.35
N ALA A 194 2.14 6.07 22.32
CA ALA A 194 1.99 4.86 23.13
C ALA A 194 0.64 4.76 23.86
N GLU A 195 0.15 5.87 24.41
CA GLU A 195 -1.18 5.89 25.05
C GLU A 195 -2.30 5.72 24.02
N LEU A 196 -2.25 6.49 22.92
CA LEU A 196 -3.22 6.39 21.83
C LEU A 196 -3.29 4.97 21.24
N TRP A 197 -2.13 4.33 21.07
CA TRP A 197 -2.01 2.95 20.60
C TRP A 197 -2.75 1.97 21.51
N ARG A 198 -2.52 2.05 22.83
CA ARG A 198 -3.23 1.19 23.81
C ARG A 198 -4.73 1.43 23.78
N THR A 199 -5.16 2.69 23.71
CA THR A 199 -6.58 3.03 23.68
C THR A 199 -7.27 2.56 22.39
N VAL A 200 -6.59 2.67 21.24
CA VAL A 200 -7.09 2.14 19.96
C VAL A 200 -7.21 0.63 20.03
N ALA A 201 -6.18 -0.07 20.51
CA ALA A 201 -6.22 -1.52 20.71
C ALA A 201 -7.34 -1.97 21.65
N ALA A 202 -7.60 -1.23 22.73
CA ALA A 202 -8.64 -1.56 23.70
C ALA A 202 -10.06 -1.35 23.16
N ARG A 203 -10.26 -0.37 22.27
CA ARG A 203 -11.60 0.02 21.76
C ARG A 203 -11.93 -0.54 20.38
N GLY A 204 -10.92 -0.94 19.62
CA GLY A 204 -11.05 -1.51 18.28
C GLY A 204 -9.90 -2.47 18.02
N ALA A 205 -9.05 -2.15 17.05
CA ALA A 205 -7.90 -3.00 16.71
C ALA A 205 -6.70 -2.21 16.19
N VAL A 206 -5.49 -2.74 16.44
CA VAL A 206 -4.25 -2.37 15.75
C VAL A 206 -3.76 -3.59 14.97
N LEU A 207 -3.73 -3.45 13.65
CA LEU A 207 -3.39 -4.50 12.70
C LEU A 207 -1.97 -4.31 12.16
N SER A 208 -1.24 -5.37 11.85
CA SER A 208 0.05 -5.27 11.16
C SER A 208 0.33 -6.50 10.33
N GLU A 209 0.98 -6.34 9.18
CA GLU A 209 1.54 -7.45 8.41
C GLU A 209 2.98 -7.77 8.84
N SER A 210 3.58 -6.90 9.66
CA SER A 210 4.95 -7.06 10.14
C SER A 210 4.99 -7.96 11.40
N PRO A 211 5.85 -9.00 11.44
CA PRO A 211 6.00 -9.84 12.63
C PRO A 211 6.57 -9.05 13.81
N LEU A 212 6.48 -9.62 15.02
CA LEU A 212 7.04 -8.99 16.23
C LEU A 212 8.53 -8.70 16.06
N GLY A 213 9.01 -7.64 16.72
CA GLY A 213 10.37 -7.11 16.61
C GLY A 213 10.65 -6.33 15.33
N THR A 214 9.68 -6.18 14.42
CA THR A 214 9.90 -5.42 13.18
C THR A 214 9.95 -3.91 13.47
N HIS A 215 11.14 -3.33 13.39
CA HIS A 215 11.36 -1.90 13.57
C HIS A 215 11.00 -1.05 12.33
N PRO A 216 10.74 0.27 12.51
CA PRO A 216 10.50 1.20 11.42
C PRO A 216 11.64 1.20 10.39
N ARG A 217 11.32 0.99 9.11
CA ARG A 217 12.28 1.10 8.00
C ARG A 217 11.65 1.70 6.74
N ARG A 218 12.48 2.13 5.79
CA ARG A 218 11.99 2.55 4.48
C ARG A 218 11.30 1.35 3.80
N GLY A 219 10.11 1.56 3.24
CA GLY A 219 9.34 0.53 2.53
C GLY A 219 8.17 -0.10 3.30
N VAL A 220 8.24 -0.26 4.63
CA VAL A 220 7.12 -0.87 5.39
C VAL A 220 5.89 0.05 5.43
N PHE A 221 6.07 1.37 5.45
CA PHE A 221 4.95 2.31 5.49
C PHE A 221 4.15 2.37 4.16
N PRO A 222 4.79 2.45 2.97
CA PRO A 222 4.05 2.31 1.72
C PRO A 222 3.34 0.94 1.59
N ALA A 223 3.99 -0.15 2.01
CA ALA A 223 3.38 -1.48 2.00
C ALA A 223 2.18 -1.59 2.96
N ARG A 224 2.20 -0.87 4.08
CA ARG A 224 1.06 -0.77 5.01
C ARG A 224 -0.13 -0.02 4.40
N ASN A 225 0.11 1.04 3.63
CA ASN A 225 -0.94 1.93 3.15
C ASN A 225 -1.98 1.24 2.23
N ARG A 226 -1.59 0.18 1.51
CA ARG A 226 -2.56 -0.64 0.75
C ARG A 226 -3.58 -1.34 1.65
N ILE A 227 -3.21 -1.73 2.87
CA ILE A 227 -4.12 -2.34 3.84
C ILE A 227 -5.10 -1.29 4.37
N ILE A 228 -4.62 -0.08 4.68
CA ILE A 228 -5.50 1.04 5.08
C ILE A 228 -6.56 1.30 4.00
N ALA A 229 -6.14 1.41 2.74
CA ALA A 229 -7.05 1.63 1.64
C ALA A 229 -8.06 0.49 1.50
N ALA A 230 -7.62 -0.77 1.55
CA ALA A 230 -8.48 -1.95 1.38
C ALA A 230 -9.51 -2.15 2.52
N LEU A 231 -9.24 -1.61 3.72
CA LEU A 231 -10.16 -1.71 4.86
C LEU A 231 -11.28 -0.66 4.87
N ALA A 232 -11.25 0.31 3.95
CA ALA A 232 -12.17 1.45 3.94
C ALA A 232 -13.22 1.35 2.82
N ASP A 233 -14.45 1.79 3.10
CA ASP A 233 -15.43 2.11 2.06
C ASP A 233 -15.05 3.41 1.32
N VAL A 234 -14.41 4.35 2.00
CA VAL A 234 -13.98 5.65 1.46
C VAL A 234 -12.63 6.06 2.04
N VAL A 235 -11.75 6.63 1.22
CA VAL A 235 -10.48 7.23 1.68
C VAL A 235 -10.55 8.75 1.61
N VAL A 236 -10.29 9.42 2.75
CA VAL A 236 -10.25 10.88 2.85
C VAL A 236 -8.83 11.35 3.12
N VAL A 237 -8.34 12.24 2.24
CA VAL A 237 -7.07 12.94 2.42
C VAL A 237 -7.32 14.30 3.07
N VAL A 238 -6.98 14.45 4.35
CA VAL A 238 -7.29 15.67 5.12
C VAL A 238 -6.30 16.80 4.82
N GLU A 239 -5.01 16.48 4.80
CA GLU A 239 -3.97 17.46 4.50
C GLU A 239 -2.77 16.76 3.87
N CYS A 240 -2.25 17.27 2.76
CA CYS A 240 -1.19 16.61 2.02
C CYS A 240 -0.37 17.59 1.17
N HIS A 241 0.96 17.48 1.26
CA HIS A 241 1.86 18.12 0.31
C HIS A 241 1.84 17.39 -1.06
N PRO A 242 2.23 18.03 -2.17
CA PRO A 242 2.17 17.45 -3.52
C PRO A 242 2.94 16.13 -3.73
N GLN A 243 3.87 15.79 -2.84
CA GLN A 243 4.64 14.53 -2.86
C GLN A 243 4.51 13.77 -1.52
N GLY A 244 3.38 13.96 -0.83
CA GLY A 244 3.12 13.37 0.48
C GLY A 244 2.81 11.88 0.42
N GLY A 245 3.23 11.14 1.44
CA GLY A 245 3.04 9.68 1.50
C GLY A 245 1.56 9.23 1.56
N SER A 246 0.63 10.12 1.90
CA SER A 246 -0.81 9.83 1.87
C SER A 246 -1.37 9.75 0.45
N LEU A 247 -0.69 10.32 -0.57
CA LEU A 247 -1.07 10.16 -1.97
C LEU A 247 -0.95 8.70 -2.42
N TYR A 248 0.00 7.94 -1.88
CA TYR A 248 0.09 6.50 -2.16
C TYR A 248 -1.14 5.74 -1.65
N THR A 249 -1.77 6.19 -0.56
CA THR A 249 -3.02 5.60 -0.06
C THR A 249 -4.18 5.96 -1.00
N ALA A 250 -4.27 7.21 -1.44
CA ALA A 250 -5.27 7.64 -2.43
C ALA A 250 -5.14 6.87 -3.76
N GLU A 251 -3.92 6.68 -4.27
CA GLU A 251 -3.65 5.85 -5.45
C GLU A 251 -3.99 4.37 -5.23
N ALA A 252 -3.74 3.84 -4.03
CA ALA A 252 -4.11 2.47 -3.69
C ALA A 252 -5.64 2.30 -3.64
N ALA A 253 -6.38 3.30 -3.15
CA ALA A 253 -7.84 3.32 -3.13
C ALA A 253 -8.41 3.40 -4.55
N ALA A 254 -7.90 4.32 -5.36
CA ALA A 254 -8.32 4.51 -6.76
C ALA A 254 -8.21 3.23 -7.59
N ARG A 255 -7.12 2.47 -7.42
CA ARG A 255 -6.92 1.17 -8.10
C ARG A 255 -7.93 0.10 -7.69
N ARG A 256 -8.60 0.26 -6.55
CA ARG A 256 -9.62 -0.64 -6.04
C ARG A 256 -11.05 -0.16 -6.37
N GLY A 257 -11.18 0.98 -7.05
CA GLY A 257 -12.48 1.63 -7.22
C GLY A 257 -13.03 2.21 -5.91
N ILE A 258 -12.21 2.32 -4.86
CA ILE A 258 -12.62 2.90 -3.59
C ILE A 258 -12.64 4.43 -3.74
N PRO A 259 -13.76 5.11 -3.44
CA PRO A 259 -13.88 6.55 -3.57
C PRO A 259 -12.84 7.30 -2.76
N VAL A 260 -12.29 8.35 -3.36
CA VAL A 260 -11.31 9.23 -2.73
C VAL A 260 -11.90 10.62 -2.57
N GLY A 261 -11.93 11.09 -1.33
CA GLY A 261 -12.28 12.45 -0.97
C GLY A 261 -11.05 13.24 -0.52
N ALA A 262 -11.09 14.56 -0.67
CA ALA A 262 -10.05 15.44 -0.16
C ALA A 262 -10.66 16.65 0.55
N VAL A 263 -10.07 17.04 1.68
CA VAL A 263 -10.49 18.25 2.40
C VAL A 263 -9.93 19.47 1.66
N PRO A 264 -10.79 20.42 1.23
CA PRO A 264 -10.33 21.66 0.63
C PRO A 264 -9.50 22.48 1.62
N GLY A 265 -8.48 23.17 1.11
CA GLY A 265 -7.69 24.07 1.92
C GLY A 265 -7.22 25.30 1.16
N SER A 266 -6.74 26.30 1.89
CA SER A 266 -6.27 27.56 1.30
C SER A 266 -5.26 27.31 0.19
N VAL A 267 -5.47 27.92 -0.98
CA VAL A 267 -4.50 27.88 -2.10
C VAL A 267 -3.15 28.51 -1.75
N ARG A 268 -3.09 29.28 -0.65
CA ARG A 268 -1.87 29.86 -0.09
C ARG A 268 -1.16 28.92 0.90
N SER A 269 -1.77 27.81 1.29
CA SER A 269 -1.18 26.82 2.19
C SER A 269 -0.46 25.73 1.39
N PRO A 270 0.88 25.60 1.51
CA PRO A 270 1.62 24.51 0.87
C PRO A 270 1.20 23.12 1.36
N ALA A 271 0.62 23.03 2.55
CA ALA A 271 0.14 21.78 3.14
C ALA A 271 -1.20 21.31 2.54
N SER A 272 -1.94 22.21 1.87
CA SER A 272 -3.21 21.89 1.19
C SER A 272 -3.05 21.63 -0.30
N ALA A 273 -1.87 21.89 -0.88
CA ALA A 273 -1.65 21.81 -2.33
C ALA A 273 -1.90 20.41 -2.91
N GLY A 274 -1.58 19.34 -2.17
CA GLY A 274 -1.86 17.97 -2.57
C GLY A 274 -3.36 17.64 -2.53
N CYS A 275 -4.08 18.07 -1.49
CA CYS A 275 -5.54 17.92 -1.41
C CYS A 275 -6.24 18.67 -2.56
N ASN A 276 -5.85 19.92 -2.81
CA ASN A 276 -6.41 20.71 -3.90
C ASN A 276 -6.09 20.09 -5.28
N ALA A 277 -4.93 19.44 -5.44
CA ALA A 277 -4.63 18.69 -6.66
C ALA A 277 -5.56 17.48 -6.82
N LEU A 278 -5.83 16.72 -5.75
CA LEU A 278 -6.79 15.61 -5.77
C LEU A 278 -8.20 16.07 -6.18
N LEU A 279 -8.64 17.23 -5.70
CA LEU A 279 -9.92 17.83 -6.09
C LEU A 279 -9.96 18.15 -7.59
N VAL A 280 -8.89 18.76 -8.12
CA VAL A 280 -8.75 19.00 -9.57
C VAL A 280 -8.76 17.70 -10.36
N ASP A 281 -8.18 16.64 -9.80
CA ASP A 281 -8.13 15.33 -10.42
C ASP A 281 -9.46 14.55 -10.36
N GLY A 282 -10.50 15.12 -9.72
CA GLY A 282 -11.86 14.58 -9.69
C GLY A 282 -12.26 13.89 -8.39
N CYS A 283 -11.41 13.91 -7.37
CA CYS A 283 -11.78 13.47 -6.02
C CYS A 283 -12.87 14.39 -5.45
N PHE A 284 -13.81 13.85 -4.69
CA PHE A 284 -14.91 14.65 -4.15
C PHE A 284 -14.45 15.54 -2.98
N PRO A 285 -15.03 16.74 -2.83
CA PRO A 285 -14.72 17.61 -1.69
C PRO A 285 -15.31 17.05 -0.40
N VAL A 286 -14.53 17.10 0.67
CA VAL A 286 -14.97 16.75 2.02
C VAL A 286 -14.95 18.01 2.89
N ARG A 287 -16.13 18.50 3.28
CA ARG A 287 -16.28 19.66 4.15
C ARG A 287 -16.52 19.25 5.59
N ASP A 288 -17.26 18.17 5.78
CA ASP A 288 -17.69 17.63 7.07
C ASP A 288 -17.86 16.10 7.00
N SER A 289 -18.32 15.51 8.10
CA SER A 289 -18.61 14.08 8.22
C SER A 289 -19.76 13.63 7.33
N ALA A 290 -20.75 14.49 7.05
CA ALA A 290 -21.92 14.14 6.23
C ALA A 290 -21.53 13.85 4.77
N ASP A 291 -20.59 14.63 4.21
CA ASP A 291 -20.04 14.37 2.87
C ASP A 291 -19.41 12.97 2.77
N VAL A 292 -18.75 12.50 3.84
CA VAL A 292 -18.11 11.19 3.90
C VAL A 292 -19.15 10.08 4.07
N VAL A 293 -20.14 10.26 4.96
CA VAL A 293 -21.23 9.29 5.15
C VAL A 293 -22.01 9.07 3.85
N ALA A 294 -22.37 10.14 3.15
CA ALA A 294 -23.03 10.06 1.85
C ALA A 294 -22.18 9.29 0.82
N ALA A 295 -20.87 9.53 0.77
CA ALA A 295 -19.98 8.79 -0.11
C ALA A 295 -19.91 7.28 0.24
N ILE A 296 -19.94 6.92 1.54
CA ILE A 296 -19.98 5.53 1.98
C ILE A 296 -21.30 4.85 1.56
N GLU A 297 -22.44 5.52 1.75
CA GLU A 297 -23.74 5.00 1.33
C GLU A 297 -23.79 4.72 -0.17
N LEU A 298 -23.31 5.67 -0.98
CA LEU A 298 -23.24 5.50 -2.44
C LEU A 298 -22.31 4.35 -2.85
N ALA A 299 -21.15 4.23 -2.19
CA ALA A 299 -20.18 3.16 -2.43
C ALA A 299 -20.74 1.77 -2.09
N ARG A 300 -21.45 1.64 -0.96
CA ARG A 300 -22.04 0.37 -0.52
C ARG A 300 -23.29 -0.03 -1.30
N ALA A 301 -23.97 0.94 -1.92
CA ALA A 301 -25.12 0.69 -2.79
C ALA A 301 -24.73 0.32 -4.23
N ASP A 302 -23.43 0.25 -4.57
CA ASP A 302 -22.91 0.09 -5.95
C ASP A 302 -23.55 1.05 -6.96
N SER A 303 -23.97 2.22 -6.47
CA SER A 303 -24.92 3.09 -7.17
C SER A 303 -24.25 4.14 -8.05
N VAL A 304 -22.97 4.42 -7.83
CA VAL A 304 -22.23 5.51 -8.49
C VAL A 304 -20.76 5.15 -8.72
N SER A 305 -20.24 5.48 -9.90
CA SER A 305 -18.81 5.42 -10.19
C SER A 305 -18.11 6.72 -9.77
N PHE A 306 -17.13 6.63 -8.88
CA PHE A 306 -16.35 7.79 -8.45
C PHE A 306 -15.11 8.00 -9.33
N PRO A 307 -14.85 9.23 -9.82
CA PRO A 307 -13.60 9.53 -10.50
C PRO A 307 -12.42 9.39 -9.53
N GLY A 308 -11.42 8.57 -9.87
CA GLY A 308 -10.18 8.47 -9.11
C GLY A 308 -9.16 9.54 -9.50
N PRO A 309 -8.15 9.83 -8.65
CA PRO A 309 -7.08 10.75 -8.98
C PRO A 309 -6.38 10.36 -10.28
N ARG A 310 -6.25 11.33 -11.20
CA ARG A 310 -5.51 11.18 -12.45
C ARG A 310 -4.03 11.00 -12.16
N ARG A 311 -3.40 9.99 -12.75
CA ARG A 311 -1.95 9.77 -12.67
C ARG A 311 -1.21 11.00 -13.17
N ARG A 312 -0.58 11.76 -12.28
CA ARG A 312 0.52 12.66 -12.66
C ARG A 312 1.81 11.85 -12.67
N PRO A 313 2.60 11.90 -13.76
CA PRO A 313 3.93 11.30 -13.75
C PRO A 313 4.76 11.90 -12.60
N PRO A 314 5.68 11.15 -11.98
CA PRO A 314 6.51 11.66 -10.90
C PRO A 314 7.26 12.92 -11.37
N ARG A 315 7.02 14.05 -10.70
CA ARG A 315 7.78 15.29 -10.94
C ARG A 315 9.20 15.10 -10.42
N GLY A 316 10.08 14.67 -11.33
CA GLY A 316 11.53 14.62 -11.18
C GLY A 316 12.27 15.19 -12.39
N SER A 317 11.56 15.85 -13.30
CA SER A 317 12.14 16.58 -14.42
C SER A 317 11.21 17.73 -14.78
N GLU A 318 11.23 18.79 -13.98
CA GLU A 318 10.83 20.08 -14.55
C GLU A 318 12.00 20.58 -15.43
N PRO A 319 11.76 20.88 -16.71
CA PRO A 319 12.67 21.68 -17.51
C PRO A 319 12.68 23.09 -16.93
N SER A 320 13.87 23.68 -16.79
CA SER A 320 14.02 25.11 -16.57
C SER A 320 13.26 25.89 -17.63
N SER A 321 12.46 26.84 -17.15
CA SER A 321 11.77 27.91 -17.87
C SER A 321 12.36 28.31 -19.24
N VAL A 322 11.53 28.19 -20.29
CA VAL A 322 11.56 29.07 -21.46
C VAL A 322 10.10 29.49 -21.72
N GLY A 323 9.89 30.79 -21.95
CA GLY A 323 8.59 31.48 -21.92
C GLY A 323 7.54 31.07 -22.97
N PRO A 324 6.43 31.82 -23.07
CA PRO A 324 5.21 31.36 -23.74
C PRO A 324 5.37 31.36 -25.26
N GLY A 325 5.31 30.18 -25.86
CA GLY A 325 5.11 29.98 -27.30
C GLY A 325 3.65 29.62 -27.61
N PRO A 326 3.11 30.01 -28.79
CA PRO A 326 1.66 30.03 -29.05
C PRO A 326 1.07 28.65 -29.34
N CYS A 327 -0.27 28.61 -29.28
CA CYS A 327 -1.17 27.46 -29.52
C CYS A 327 -0.86 26.62 -30.78
N PRO A 328 -1.30 25.34 -30.82
CA PRO A 328 -0.91 24.37 -31.83
C PRO A 328 -1.70 24.50 -33.14
N THR A 329 -1.06 24.16 -34.25
CA THR A 329 -1.70 23.89 -35.56
C THR A 329 -1.67 22.40 -35.91
N PRO A 330 -2.59 21.89 -36.74
CA PRO A 330 -2.88 20.46 -36.86
C PRO A 330 -2.01 19.71 -37.88
N GLY A 331 -1.72 18.43 -37.57
CA GLY A 331 -1.57 17.29 -38.49
C GLY A 331 -0.54 17.35 -39.61
N ARG A 332 0.65 16.76 -39.40
CA ARG A 332 1.60 16.42 -40.48
C ARG A 332 1.35 15.00 -41.00
N PRO A 333 1.41 14.71 -42.32
CA PRO A 333 1.23 13.36 -42.85
C PRO A 333 2.34 12.39 -42.41
N PRO A 334 2.06 11.06 -42.38
CA PRO A 334 3.02 10.04 -41.91
C PRO A 334 4.27 9.99 -42.80
N ARG A 335 5.45 9.91 -42.19
CA ARG A 335 6.74 9.84 -42.88
C ARG A 335 6.99 8.43 -43.43
N PRO A 336 7.67 8.29 -44.60
CA PRO A 336 7.99 7.00 -45.21
C PRO A 336 8.91 6.16 -44.31
N LEU A 337 8.69 4.84 -44.22
CA LEU A 337 9.44 3.96 -43.32
C LEU A 337 10.97 3.95 -43.59
N PRO A 338 11.79 3.64 -42.57
CA PRO A 338 13.24 3.58 -42.73
C PRO A 338 13.67 2.52 -43.76
N ALA A 339 14.60 2.86 -44.66
CA ALA A 339 15.01 2.01 -45.78
C ALA A 339 15.93 0.83 -45.40
N SER A 340 16.70 0.96 -44.30
CA SER A 340 17.57 -0.11 -43.80
C SER A 340 16.77 -1.10 -42.95
N GLU A 341 17.03 -2.40 -43.12
CA GLU A 341 16.40 -3.45 -42.31
C GLU A 341 16.72 -3.28 -40.81
N GLU A 342 17.95 -2.86 -40.49
CA GLU A 342 18.37 -2.60 -39.10
C GLU A 342 17.62 -1.42 -38.51
N HIS A 343 17.48 -0.32 -39.26
CA HIS A 343 16.73 0.86 -38.81
C HIS A 343 15.25 0.55 -38.66
N ARG A 344 14.68 -0.29 -39.53
CA ARG A 344 13.27 -0.70 -39.43
C ARG A 344 13.02 -1.55 -38.19
N ARG A 345 13.91 -2.51 -37.88
CA ARG A 345 13.83 -3.32 -36.65
C ARG A 345 13.91 -2.46 -35.39
N VAL A 346 14.81 -1.47 -35.37
CA VAL A 346 14.92 -0.54 -34.24
C VAL A 346 13.67 0.34 -34.12
N TRP A 347 13.15 0.85 -35.24
CA TRP A 347 11.93 1.66 -35.23
C TRP A 347 10.70 0.86 -34.76
N GLU A 348 10.54 -0.39 -35.21
CA GLU A 348 9.46 -1.30 -34.77
C GLU A 348 9.60 -1.69 -33.29
N ALA A 349 10.82 -1.80 -32.77
CA ALA A 349 11.07 -2.15 -31.37
C ALA A 349 10.83 -1.00 -30.38
N VAL A 350 10.76 0.25 -30.87
CA VAL A 350 10.48 1.45 -30.08
C VAL A 350 8.99 1.72 -30.07
N ASP A 351 8.39 1.98 -28.91
CA ASP A 351 6.95 2.24 -28.77
C ASP A 351 6.62 3.73 -29.03
N GLU A 352 5.32 4.07 -29.09
CA GLU A 352 4.85 5.47 -29.10
C GLU A 352 5.16 6.20 -27.78
N HIS A 353 5.51 5.44 -26.74
CA HIS A 353 5.93 5.92 -25.43
C HIS A 353 7.45 5.66 -25.23
N PRO A 354 8.14 6.39 -24.31
CA PRO A 354 9.58 6.26 -24.12
C PRO A 354 10.04 4.82 -23.86
N THR A 355 10.86 4.30 -24.77
CA THR A 355 11.45 2.97 -24.75
C THR A 355 12.95 3.11 -24.47
N GLY A 356 13.44 2.44 -23.42
CA GLY A 356 14.85 2.50 -23.01
C GLY A 356 15.77 1.64 -23.89
N LEU A 357 17.06 1.96 -23.89
CA LEU A 357 18.09 1.24 -24.68
C LEU A 357 18.08 -0.27 -24.43
N GLU A 358 18.01 -0.72 -23.17
CA GLU A 358 17.98 -2.14 -22.81
C GLU A 358 16.77 -2.86 -23.41
N THR A 359 15.60 -2.23 -23.43
CA THR A 359 14.39 -2.79 -24.02
C THR A 359 14.51 -2.93 -25.53
N ILE A 360 15.10 -1.94 -26.21
CA ILE A 360 15.35 -2.00 -27.66
C ILE A 360 16.35 -3.10 -27.98
N LEU A 361 17.42 -3.24 -27.19
CA LEU A 361 18.41 -4.31 -27.34
C LEU A 361 17.77 -5.69 -27.17
N LEU A 362 16.94 -5.87 -26.14
CA LEU A 362 16.22 -7.12 -25.89
C LEU A 362 15.24 -7.48 -27.01
N ARG A 363 14.54 -6.49 -27.59
CA ARG A 363 13.54 -6.71 -28.64
C ARG A 363 14.16 -6.93 -30.03
N THR A 364 15.30 -6.31 -30.31
CA THR A 364 15.95 -6.38 -31.63
C THR A 364 17.01 -7.47 -31.72
N GLY A 365 17.63 -7.85 -30.60
CA GLY A 365 18.78 -8.76 -30.57
C GLY A 365 20.04 -8.19 -31.22
N LEU A 366 20.06 -6.89 -31.54
CA LEU A 366 21.18 -6.21 -32.17
C LEU A 366 22.26 -5.83 -31.14
N SER A 367 23.47 -5.55 -31.63
CA SER A 367 24.55 -5.05 -30.77
C SER A 367 24.25 -3.63 -30.27
N VAL A 368 24.83 -3.27 -29.13
CA VAL A 368 24.68 -1.92 -28.53
C VAL A 368 25.06 -0.82 -29.52
N SER A 369 26.16 -1.00 -30.25
CA SER A 369 26.63 -0.05 -31.26
C SER A 369 25.66 0.09 -32.44
N ALA A 370 25.09 -1.02 -32.92
CA ALA A 370 24.13 -1.01 -34.03
C ALA A 370 22.82 -0.30 -33.62
N VAL A 371 22.30 -0.55 -32.41
CA VAL A 371 21.12 0.13 -31.89
C VAL A 371 21.38 1.62 -31.67
N ALA A 372 22.54 1.99 -31.12
CA ALA A 372 22.89 3.39 -30.89
C ALA A 372 22.96 4.20 -32.20
N LEU A 373 23.66 3.68 -33.21
CA LEU A 373 23.77 4.32 -34.53
C LEU A 373 22.41 4.41 -35.23
N SER A 374 21.62 3.34 -35.20
CA SER A 374 20.28 3.31 -35.79
C SER A 374 19.36 4.33 -35.11
N CYS A 375 19.42 4.44 -33.79
CA CYS A 375 18.65 5.41 -33.03
C CYS A 375 19.04 6.86 -33.35
N GLU A 376 20.33 7.16 -33.50
CA GLU A 376 20.81 8.49 -33.89
C GLU A 376 20.36 8.87 -35.30
N GLU A 377 20.46 7.93 -36.25
CA GLU A 377 20.04 8.17 -37.63
C GLU A 377 18.51 8.29 -37.75
N LEU A 378 17.74 7.50 -37.02
CA LEU A 378 16.27 7.65 -36.97
C LEU A 378 15.83 8.93 -36.27
N LEU A 379 16.62 9.45 -35.33
CA LEU A 379 16.39 10.77 -34.73
C LEU A 379 16.68 11.89 -35.74
N SER A 380 17.78 11.79 -36.50
CA SER A 380 18.14 12.79 -37.53
C SER A 380 17.09 12.83 -38.66
N GLN A 381 16.58 11.66 -39.04
CA GLN A 381 15.49 11.49 -40.01
C GLN A 381 14.10 11.75 -39.40
N GLY A 382 14.01 12.03 -38.10
CA GLY A 382 12.78 12.34 -37.35
C GLY A 382 11.72 11.25 -37.42
N HIS A 383 12.14 9.98 -37.45
CA HIS A 383 11.31 8.79 -37.23
C HIS A 383 11.17 8.43 -35.75
N LEU A 384 12.15 8.85 -34.95
CA LEU A 384 12.13 8.76 -33.50
C LEU A 384 12.19 10.17 -32.89
N ARG A 385 11.72 10.27 -31.65
CA ARG A 385 11.92 11.41 -30.75
C ARG A 385 12.57 10.90 -29.47
N GLY A 386 13.46 11.67 -28.87
CA GLY A 386 14.16 11.28 -27.64
C GLY A 386 15.66 11.49 -27.69
N GLY A 387 16.39 10.89 -26.75
CA GLY A 387 17.83 11.02 -26.57
C GLY A 387 18.27 10.70 -25.13
N ARG A 388 19.57 10.43 -24.93
CA ARG A 388 20.17 10.04 -23.63
C ARG A 388 19.57 8.76 -23.03
N GLY A 389 19.43 7.72 -23.86
CA GLY A 389 19.08 6.36 -23.43
C GLY A 389 17.60 5.97 -23.54
N TRP A 390 16.75 6.83 -24.11
CA TRP A 390 15.35 6.52 -24.42
C TRP A 390 14.91 7.12 -25.76
N TRP A 391 13.96 6.46 -26.43
CA TRP A 391 13.38 6.85 -27.71
C TRP A 391 11.89 6.52 -27.79
N CYS A 392 11.10 7.27 -28.55
CA CYS A 392 9.72 6.96 -28.92
C CYS A 392 9.48 7.24 -30.41
N ARG A 393 8.47 6.62 -31.04
CA ARG A 393 8.14 6.88 -32.44
C ARG A 393 7.61 8.32 -32.62
N ALA A 394 8.05 8.97 -33.70
CA ALA A 394 7.80 10.38 -33.99
C ALA A 394 6.46 10.67 -34.67
#